data_AF-M7NX12-F1
#
_entry.id   AF-M7NX12-F1
#
_cell.length_a   1.000
_cell.length_b   1.000
_cell.length_c   1.000
_cell.angle_alpha   90.00
_cell.angle_beta   90.00
_cell.angle_gamma   90.00
#
_symmetry.space_group_name_H-M   'P 1'
#
loop_
_entity.id
_entity.type
_entity.pdbx_description
1 polymer ?
#
loop_
_entity_poly.entity_id
_entity_poly.type
_entity_poly.pdbx_seq_one_letter_code
_entity_poly.pdbx_strand_id
1 'polypeptide(L)' 'MDDLKVPPGNMLEPLHGDRQGQHSIRINRQFRVCFRWTKAGAEDVEIVDYH' A
#
# COMPACT_ATOMS: atom_id res chain seq x y z
N MET A 1 12.58 8.79 20.35
CA MET A 1 11.84 7.52 20.37
C MET A 1 10.54 7.80 21.10
N ASP A 2 9.40 7.51 20.47
CA ASP A 2 8.03 7.50 21.04
C ASP A 2 6.95 8.47 20.49
N ASP A 3 7.16 9.19 19.39
CA ASP A 3 6.10 10.05 18.81
C ASP A 3 5.19 9.41 17.74
N LEU A 4 5.46 8.18 17.28
CA LEU A 4 4.68 7.56 16.18
C LEU A 4 3.64 6.52 16.61
N LYS A 5 3.27 6.49 17.90
CA LYS A 5 2.17 5.65 18.38
C LYS A 5 0.95 6.55 18.59
N VAL A 6 -0.13 6.26 17.85
CA VAL A 6 -1.52 6.74 17.99
C VAL A 6 -1.89 7.80 16.93
N PRO A 7 -2.74 7.43 15.93
CA PRO A 7 -3.98 6.68 16.15
C PRO A 7 -3.94 5.18 15.76
N PRO A 8 -4.81 4.35 16.38
CA PRO A 8 -4.73 2.89 16.45
C PRO A 8 -5.22 2.16 15.18
N GLY A 9 -4.89 2.67 14.00
CA GLY A 9 -5.35 2.14 12.72
C GLY A 9 -4.26 1.94 11.67
N ASN A 10 -3.01 2.31 11.98
CA ASN A 10 -1.87 2.06 11.09
C ASN A 10 -1.07 0.86 11.62
N MET A 11 -1.60 -0.33 11.38
CA MET A 11 -0.76 -1.51 11.24
C MET A 11 -0.13 -1.43 9.84
N LEU A 12 0.93 -0.61 9.74
CA LEU A 12 1.88 -0.69 8.63
C LEU A 12 2.63 -2.02 8.78
N GLU A 13 1.95 -3.12 8.48
CA GLU A 13 2.58 -4.41 8.33
C GLU A 13 3.31 -4.39 6.99
N PRO A 14 4.63 -4.61 6.96
CA PRO A 14 5.31 -4.90 5.70
C PRO A 14 4.66 -6.15 5.12
N LEU A 15 4.07 -6.03 3.92
CA LEU A 15 3.54 -7.18 3.19
C LEU A 15 4.71 -8.12 2.89
N HIS A 16 4.84 -9.17 3.69
CA HIS A 16 5.81 -10.23 3.51
C HIS A 16 5.28 -11.23 2.46
N GLY A 17 6.05 -11.48 1.40
CA GLY A 17 5.70 -12.41 0.31
C GLY A 17 6.13 -11.91 -1.08
N ASP A 18 5.50 -12.43 -2.13
CA ASP A 18 5.75 -12.19 -3.59
C ASP A 18 5.60 -10.73 -4.08
N ARG A 19 5.33 -9.78 -3.18
CA ARG A 19 5.00 -8.37 -3.50
C ARG A 19 6.01 -7.35 -2.96
N GLN A 20 7.25 -7.76 -2.65
CA GLN A 20 8.31 -6.80 -2.31
C GLN A 20 8.48 -5.77 -3.45
N GLY A 21 8.23 -4.50 -3.15
CA GLY A 21 8.32 -3.39 -4.10
C GLY A 21 6.99 -2.92 -4.70
N GLN A 22 5.86 -3.55 -4.33
CA GLN A 22 4.53 -3.02 -4.65
C GLN A 22 4.03 -2.09 -3.54
N HIS A 23 3.47 -0.96 -3.97
CA HIS A 23 2.82 0.04 -3.16
C HIS A 23 1.32 0.03 -3.44
N SER A 24 0.51 0.49 -2.49
CA SER A 24 -0.91 0.73 -2.74
C SER A 24 -1.39 2.05 -2.19
N ILE A 25 -2.30 2.69 -2.92
CA ILE A 25 -3.01 3.91 -2.52
C ILE A 25 -4.49 3.56 -2.37
N ARG A 26 -5.08 3.95 -1.24
CA ARG A 26 -6.51 3.74 -0.99
C ARG A 26 -7.33 4.81 -1.71
N ILE A 27 -8.30 4.38 -2.53
CA ILE A 27 -9.28 5.28 -3.17
C ILE A 27 -10.45 5.51 -2.21
N ASN A 28 -11.06 4.43 -1.72
CA ASN A 28 -12.18 4.49 -0.78
C ASN A 28 -12.25 3.21 0.08
N ARG A 29 -13.41 2.92 0.68
CA ARG A 29 -13.58 1.73 1.51
C ARG A 29 -13.45 0.42 0.73
N GLN A 30 -13.71 0.44 -0.57
CA GLN A 30 -13.82 -0.73 -1.44
C GLN A 30 -12.64 -0.87 -2.41
N PHE A 31 -12.03 0.22 -2.85
CA PHE A 31 -11.00 0.16 -3.90
C PHE A 31 -9.63 0.64 -3.43
N ARG A 32 -8.59 -0.04 -3.94
CA ARG A 32 -7.18 0.37 -3.84
C ARG A 32 -6.53 0.32 -5.22
N VAL A 33 -5.60 1.24 -5.46
CA VAL A 33 -4.65 1.15 -6.57
C VAL A 33 -3.41 0.45 -6.07
N CYS A 34 -2.97 -0.63 -6.72
CA CYS A 34 -1.69 -1.28 -6.50
C CYS A 34 -0.76 -0.93 -7.66
N PHE A 35 0.52 -0.68 -7.38
CA PHE A 35 1.53 -0.37 -8.41
C PHE A 35 2.93 -0.71 -7.91
N ARG A 36 3.87 -0.92 -8.83
CA ARG A 36 5.31 -0.98 -8.54
C ARG A 36 5.93 0.38 -8.76
N TRP A 37 6.78 0.83 -7.84
CA TRP A 37 7.55 2.06 -8.03
C TRP A 37 8.93 1.74 -8.58
N THR A 38 9.21 2.21 -9.79
CA THR A 38 10.51 2.04 -10.44
C THR A 38 11.17 3.39 -10.70
N LYS A 39 12.41 3.39 -11.19
CA LYS A 39 13.12 4.63 -11.53
C LYS A 39 12.41 5.44 -12.63
N ALA A 40 11.58 4.79 -13.44
CA ALA A 40 10.81 5.43 -14.51
C ALA A 40 9.44 5.95 -14.04
N GLY A 41 8.95 5.51 -12.87
CA GLY A 41 7.65 5.92 -12.32
C GLY A 41 6.84 4.73 -11.81
N ALA A 42 5.50 4.89 -11.80
CA ALA A 42 4.58 3.82 -11.43
C ALA A 42 4.36 2.86 -12.61
N GLU A 43 4.62 1.58 -12.38
CA GLU A 43 4.39 0.48 -13.33
C GLU A 43 3.43 -0.55 -12.72
N ASP A 44 2.83 -1.39 -13.56
CA ASP A 44 1.80 -2.39 -13.16
C ASP A 44 0.69 -1.79 -12.29
N VAL A 45 0.11 -0.68 -12.75
CA VAL A 45 -0.97 0.00 -12.04
C VAL A 45 -2.28 -0.77 -12.21
N GLU A 46 -2.79 -1.31 -11.11
CA GLU A 46 -4.03 -2.10 -11.07
C GLU A 46 -5.00 -1.53 -10.02
N ILE A 47 -6.30 -1.51 -10.33
CA ILE A 47 -7.34 -1.22 -9.35
C ILE A 47 -7.87 -2.54 -8.81
N VAL A 48 -7.68 -2.78 -7.53
CA VAL A 48 -8.18 -3.95 -6.83
C VAL A 48 -9.39 -3.59 -5.98
N ASP A 49 -10.43 -4.41 -6.08
CA ASP A 49 -11.55 -4.41 -5.15
C ASP A 49 -11.15 -5.22 -3.91
N TYR A 50 -11.38 -4.62 -2.74
CA TYR A 50 -11.18 -5.23 -1.45
C TYR A 50 -12.57 -5.35 -0.80
N HIS A 51 -13.18 -6.53 -0.97
CA HIS A 51 -14.38 -7.00 -0.28
C HIS A 51 -14.21 -8.47 0.11
#